data_AF-K0HZX3-F1
#
_entry.id   AF-K0HZX3-F1
#
_cell.length_a   1.000
_cell.length_b   1.000
_cell.length_c   1.000
_cell.angle_alpha   90.00
_cell.angle_beta   90.00
_cell.angle_gamma   90.00
#
_symmetry.space_group_name_H-M   'P 1'
#
loop_
_entity.id
_entity.type
_entity.pdbx_description
1 polymer ?
#
loop_
_entity_poly.entity_id
_entity_poly.type
_entity_poly.pdbx_seq_one_letter_code
_entity_poly.pdbx_strand_id
1 'polypeptide(L)'
;MSLLRMVSGALDAQVNSFTKILQRQRTPLQIAPSGSGQGILYGLGLTGIGNAASPEAVLARILKEWIGLRRWTIDSQISVIESRVLGNKYVAPDGIATIDQWLHWRLPLEFPQHQLTPANGWTPEFYSWAVARAPEHFV
;
A
#
# COMPACT_ATOMS: atom_id res chain seq x y z
N MET A 1 23.50 -14.74 -11.83
CA MET A 1 22.31 -14.00 -11.34
C MET A 1 22.54 -12.53 -11.60
N SER A 2 21.63 -11.85 -12.34
CA SER A 2 21.81 -10.45 -12.75
C SER A 2 21.55 -9.46 -11.61
N LEU A 3 22.35 -8.40 -11.50
CA LEU A 3 22.27 -7.32 -10.52
C LEU A 3 20.85 -6.72 -10.43
N LEU A 4 20.15 -6.64 -11.57
CA LEU A 4 18.78 -6.14 -11.66
C LEU A 4 17.76 -6.99 -10.91
N ARG A 5 17.94 -8.33 -10.89
CA ARG A 5 17.08 -9.23 -10.09
C ARG A 5 17.35 -9.09 -8.60
N MET A 6 18.59 -8.77 -8.22
CA MET A 6 18.97 -8.57 -6.82
C MET A 6 18.37 -7.28 -6.26
N VAL A 7 18.39 -6.20 -7.05
CA VAL A 7 17.75 -4.92 -6.70
C VAL A 7 16.23 -5.06 -6.65
N SER A 8 15.61 -5.73 -7.62
CA SER A 8 14.17 -6.02 -7.57
C SER A 8 13.80 -6.84 -6.33
N GLY A 9 14.56 -7.89 -6.01
CA GLY A 9 14.31 -8.73 -4.84
C GLY A 9 14.46 -7.99 -3.51
N ALA A 10 15.43 -7.07 -3.40
CA ALA A 10 15.60 -6.22 -2.22
C ALA A 10 14.47 -5.18 -2.08
N LEU A 11 14.02 -4.62 -3.21
CA LEU A 11 12.90 -3.68 -3.23
C LEU A 11 11.59 -4.36 -2.76
N ASP A 12 11.36 -5.60 -3.21
CA ASP A 12 10.22 -6.41 -2.77
C ASP A 12 10.35 -6.86 -1.31
N ALA A 13 11.57 -7.11 -0.81
CA ALA A 13 11.78 -7.53 0.58
C ALA A 13 11.37 -6.46 1.62
N GLN A 14 11.74 -5.20 1.40
CA GLN A 14 11.35 -4.10 2.30
C GLN A 14 9.83 -3.89 2.30
N VAL A 15 9.21 -3.92 1.11
CA VAL A 15 7.75 -3.81 0.95
C VAL A 15 7.07 -4.96 1.68
N ASN A 16 7.48 -6.20 1.43
CA ASN A 16 6.92 -7.39 2.09
C ASN A 16 7.07 -7.35 3.61
N SER A 17 8.20 -6.86 4.12
CA SER A 17 8.40 -6.67 5.56
C SER A 17 7.43 -5.64 6.13
N PHE A 18 7.25 -4.51 5.45
CA PHE A 18 6.34 -3.47 5.91
C PHE A 18 4.87 -3.92 5.83
N THR A 19 4.49 -4.65 4.78
CA THR A 19 3.16 -5.27 4.66
C THR A 19 2.83 -6.14 5.88
N LYS A 20 3.78 -6.95 6.36
CA LYS A 20 3.59 -7.75 7.58
C LYS A 20 3.41 -6.89 8.83
N ILE A 21 4.12 -5.77 8.92
CA ILE A 21 3.98 -4.78 10.01
C ILE A 21 2.57 -4.17 9.98
N LEU A 22 2.11 -3.75 8.80
CA LEU A 22 0.76 -3.20 8.58
C LEU A 22 -0.33 -4.21 8.97
N GLN A 23 -0.20 -5.47 8.54
CA GLN A 23 -1.14 -6.54 8.87
C GLN A 23 -1.24 -6.80 10.38
N ARG A 24 -0.11 -6.78 11.11
CA ARG A 24 -0.09 -6.95 12.57
C ARG A 24 -0.73 -5.79 13.31
N GLN A 25 -0.56 -4.56 12.82
CA GLN A 25 -1.15 -3.38 13.44
C GLN A 25 -2.67 -3.30 13.20
N ARG A 26 -3.17 -3.78 12.06
CA ARG A 26 -4.59 -3.70 11.68
C ARG A 26 -5.53 -4.65 12.46
N THR A 27 -4.99 -5.52 13.30
CA THR A 27 -5.75 -6.58 14.00
C THR A 27 -7.01 -6.04 14.71
N PRO A 28 -8.20 -6.66 14.54
CA PRO A 28 -8.44 -8.01 14.01
C PRO A 28 -8.42 -8.11 12.48
N LEU A 29 -7.55 -8.98 11.97
CA LEU A 29 -7.42 -9.31 10.54
C LEU A 29 -8.69 -10.06 10.09
N GLN A 30 -9.63 -9.38 9.42
CA GLN A 30 -10.52 -10.11 8.51
C GLN A 30 -9.69 -10.56 7.31
N ILE A 31 -9.50 -11.88 7.26
CA ILE A 31 -8.85 -12.64 6.20
C ILE A 31 -9.58 -12.35 4.89
N ALA A 32 -8.78 -12.16 3.82
CA ALA A 32 -9.06 -12.13 2.38
C ALA A 32 -10.49 -12.44 1.90
N PRO A 33 -10.93 -11.85 0.75
CA PRO A 33 -12.29 -11.97 0.25
C PRO A 33 -12.81 -13.40 0.34
N SER A 34 -13.99 -13.54 0.95
CA SER A 34 -14.76 -14.77 1.10
C SER A 34 -15.23 -15.25 -0.27
N GLY A 35 -14.31 -15.80 -1.06
CA GLY A 35 -14.61 -16.37 -2.36
C GLY A 35 -13.38 -16.48 -3.25
N SER A 36 -13.06 -17.73 -3.61
CA SER A 36 -12.08 -18.15 -4.63
C SER A 36 -10.60 -18.00 -4.27
N GLY A 37 -9.91 -19.14 -4.01
CA GLY A 37 -8.48 -19.46 -4.25
C GLY A 37 -7.33 -18.53 -3.85
N GLN A 38 -7.56 -17.24 -3.60
CA GLN A 38 -6.58 -16.18 -3.47
C GLN A 38 -6.01 -16.10 -2.05
N GLY A 39 -6.82 -16.42 -1.03
CA GLY A 39 -6.36 -16.51 0.37
C GLY A 39 -5.26 -17.54 0.61
N ILE A 40 -5.24 -18.62 -0.18
CA ILE A 40 -4.21 -19.67 -0.11
C ILE A 40 -2.90 -19.19 -0.78
N LEU A 41 -2.98 -18.39 -1.85
CA LEU A 41 -1.81 -17.81 -2.50
C LEU A 41 -1.14 -16.74 -1.64
N TYR A 42 -1.92 -15.95 -0.88
CA TYR A 42 -1.41 -15.02 0.12
C TYR A 42 -0.66 -15.73 1.27
N GLY A 43 -1.15 -16.90 1.71
CA GLY A 43 -0.50 -17.71 2.74
C GLY A 43 0.81 -18.39 2.28
N LEU A 44 0.96 -18.60 0.97
CA LEU A 44 2.11 -19.30 0.37
C LEU A 44 3.18 -18.38 -0.24
N GLY A 45 3.02 -17.05 -0.16
CA GLY A 45 4.04 -16.10 -0.61
C GLY A 45 4.26 -16.06 -2.13
N LEU A 46 3.32 -16.58 -2.92
CA LEU A 46 3.36 -16.56 -4.38
C LEU A 46 2.78 -15.22 -4.90
N THR A 47 3.54 -14.13 -4.76
CA THR A 47 3.22 -12.83 -5.35
C THR A 47 3.69 -12.80 -6.81
N GLY A 48 3.11 -13.66 -7.64
CA GLY A 48 3.37 -13.70 -9.07
C GLY A 48 2.27 -13.00 -9.86
N ILE A 49 2.58 -11.81 -10.37
CA ILE A 49 1.97 -11.18 -11.56
C ILE A 49 0.54 -10.64 -11.39
N GLY A 50 0.43 -9.30 -11.39
CA GLY A 50 -0.74 -8.53 -11.81
C GLY A 50 -2.00 -8.65 -10.94
N ASN A 51 -2.40 -7.57 -10.26
CA ASN A 51 -3.69 -7.40 -9.58
C ASN A 51 -4.04 -8.28 -8.37
N ALA A 52 -3.13 -9.13 -7.87
CA ALA A 52 -3.32 -9.87 -6.60
C ALA A 52 -2.52 -9.28 -5.41
N ALA A 53 -2.23 -7.97 -5.40
CA ALA A 53 -1.58 -7.34 -4.25
C ALA A 53 -2.62 -7.00 -3.18
N SER A 54 -2.37 -7.36 -1.92
CA SER A 54 -3.30 -6.99 -0.83
C SER A 54 -3.31 -5.47 -0.64
N PRO A 55 -4.39 -4.90 -0.07
CA PRO A 55 -4.43 -3.47 0.24
C PRO A 55 -3.23 -2.99 1.08
N GLU A 56 -2.73 -3.81 2.01
CA GLU A 56 -1.53 -3.50 2.79
C GLU A 56 -0.25 -3.53 1.96
N ALA A 57 -0.14 -4.44 0.99
CA ALA A 57 0.99 -4.50 0.08
C ALA A 57 1.05 -3.25 -0.81
N VAL A 58 -0.11 -2.81 -1.29
CA VAL A 58 -0.20 -1.57 -2.07
C VAL A 58 0.05 -0.35 -1.19
N LEU A 59 -0.50 -0.28 0.01
CA LEU A 59 -0.18 0.78 0.99
C LEU A 59 1.34 0.85 1.26
N ALA A 60 2.00 -0.28 1.47
CA ALA A 60 3.45 -0.33 1.66
C ALA A 60 4.24 0.19 0.44
N ARG A 61 3.83 -0.17 -0.78
CA ARG A 61 4.44 0.33 -2.02
C ARG A 61 4.24 1.84 -2.19
N ILE A 62 3.03 2.33 -1.92
CA ILE A 62 2.72 3.75 -1.94
C ILE A 62 3.62 4.52 -0.98
N LEU A 63 3.71 4.07 0.27
CA LEU A 63 4.49 4.77 1.29
C LEU A 63 5.98 4.78 0.98
N LYS A 64 6.51 3.68 0.42
CA LYS A 64 7.88 3.64 -0.08
C LYS A 64 8.13 4.67 -1.18
N GLU A 65 7.26 4.73 -2.18
CA GLU A 65 7.38 5.69 -3.28
C GLU A 65 7.25 7.13 -2.75
N TRP A 66 6.31 7.39 -1.85
CA TRP A 66 6.12 8.67 -1.17
C TRP A 66 7.39 9.15 -0.45
N ILE A 67 8.07 8.29 0.30
CA ILE A 67 9.34 8.61 0.98
C ILE A 67 10.45 8.95 -0.03
N GLY A 68 10.48 8.26 -1.18
CA GLY A 68 11.40 8.54 -2.28
C GLY A 68 11.12 9.90 -2.95
N LEU A 69 9.87 10.35 -2.93
CA LEU A 69 9.41 11.60 -3.56
C LEU A 69 9.29 12.77 -2.58
N ARG A 70 9.77 12.64 -1.34
CA ARG A 70 9.62 13.65 -0.26
C ARG A 70 10.09 15.08 -0.58
N ARG A 71 10.89 15.25 -1.65
CA ARG A 71 11.35 16.57 -2.12
C ARG A 71 10.35 17.29 -3.03
N TRP A 72 9.29 16.60 -3.46
CA TRP A 72 8.31 17.10 -4.44
C TRP A 72 7.07 17.62 -3.71
N THR A 73 6.22 18.40 -4.38
CA THR A 73 4.93 18.83 -3.82
C THR A 73 3.99 17.63 -3.64
N ILE A 74 3.04 17.71 -2.71
CA ILE A 74 2.09 16.61 -2.46
C ILE A 74 1.31 16.20 -3.73
N ASP A 75 0.88 17.17 -4.54
CA ASP A 75 0.21 16.90 -5.83
C ASP A 75 1.09 16.12 -6.80
N SER A 76 2.37 16.49 -6.88
CA SER A 76 3.34 15.81 -7.71
C SER A 76 3.63 14.41 -7.20
N GLN A 77 3.74 14.23 -5.87
CA GLN A 77 3.91 12.93 -5.24
C GLN A 77 2.72 12.02 -5.58
N ILE A 78 1.49 12.48 -5.36
CA ILE A 78 0.25 11.74 -5.63
C ILE A 78 0.17 11.36 -7.11
N SER A 79 0.39 12.31 -8.03
CA SER A 79 0.33 12.07 -9.48
C SER A 79 1.30 10.98 -9.93
N VAL A 80 2.53 10.98 -9.38
CA VAL A 80 3.53 9.95 -9.68
C VAL A 80 3.14 8.61 -9.09
N ILE A 81 2.66 8.57 -7.84
CA ILE A 81 2.25 7.34 -7.16
C ILE A 81 1.08 6.68 -7.91
N GLU A 82 0.07 7.45 -8.32
CA GLU A 82 -1.03 6.96 -9.15
C GLU A 82 -0.51 6.28 -10.41
N SER A 83 0.42 6.95 -11.12
CA SER A 83 0.98 6.42 -12.36
C SER A 83 1.88 5.20 -12.15
N ARG A 84 2.68 5.14 -11.08
CA ARG A 84 3.74 4.12 -10.90
C ARG A 84 3.29 2.92 -10.07
N VAL A 85 2.44 3.14 -9.08
CA VAL A 85 2.02 2.09 -8.14
C VAL A 85 0.65 1.55 -8.51
N LEU A 86 -0.28 2.43 -8.86
CA LEU A 86 -1.68 2.07 -9.12
C LEU A 86 -1.98 1.89 -10.62
N GLY A 87 -1.06 2.32 -11.50
CA GLY A 87 -1.23 2.22 -12.95
C GLY A 87 -2.37 3.07 -13.50
N ASN A 88 -2.91 3.99 -12.69
CA ASN A 88 -4.09 4.79 -12.98
C ASN A 88 -3.74 6.28 -12.97
N LYS A 89 -4.64 7.11 -13.48
CA LYS A 89 -4.55 8.58 -13.38
C LYS A 89 -5.83 9.11 -12.75
N TYR A 90 -5.95 8.91 -11.44
CA TYR A 90 -7.00 9.58 -10.68
C TYR A 90 -6.60 11.02 -10.39
N VAL A 91 -7.59 11.90 -10.45
CA VAL A 91 -7.46 13.27 -9.96
C VAL A 91 -7.95 13.26 -8.53
N ALA A 92 -7.08 13.62 -7.59
CA ALA A 92 -7.43 13.79 -6.19
C ALA A 92 -8.50 14.89 -6.05
N PRO A 93 -9.53 14.72 -5.20
CA PRO A 93 -10.48 15.78 -4.92
C PRO A 93 -9.79 17.00 -4.31
N ASP A 94 -10.38 18.18 -4.54
CA ASP A 94 -9.92 19.43 -3.94
C ASP A 94 -9.89 19.32 -2.42
N GLY A 95 -8.83 19.85 -1.80
CA GLY A 95 -8.68 19.90 -0.33
C GLY A 95 -7.89 18.77 0.31
N ILE A 96 -7.36 17.82 -0.46
CA ILE A 96 -6.36 16.86 0.05
C ILE A 96 -5.04 17.60 0.30
N ALA A 97 -4.68 17.76 1.58
CA ALA A 97 -3.46 18.47 1.98
C ALA A 97 -2.31 17.52 2.36
N THR A 98 -2.64 16.26 2.67
CA THR A 98 -1.68 15.30 3.22
C THR A 98 -1.82 13.92 2.58
N ILE A 99 -0.75 13.13 2.66
CA ILE A 99 -0.73 11.77 2.07
C ILE A 99 -1.70 10.83 2.79
N ASP A 100 -1.91 10.97 4.11
CA ASP A 100 -2.85 10.15 4.87
C ASP A 100 -4.31 10.41 4.46
N GLN A 101 -4.68 11.67 4.24
CA GLN A 101 -6.00 12.03 3.73
C GLN A 101 -6.23 11.42 2.34
N TRP A 102 -5.24 11.53 1.46
CA TRP A 102 -5.30 10.92 0.14
C TRP A 102 -5.43 9.39 0.22
N LEU A 103 -4.65 8.73 1.06
CA LEU A 103 -4.70 7.28 1.27
C LEU A 103 -6.08 6.81 1.74
N HIS A 104 -6.68 7.52 2.70
CA HIS A 104 -8.00 7.22 3.24
C HIS A 104 -9.10 7.33 2.17
N TRP A 105 -8.99 8.30 1.26
CA TRP A 105 -9.90 8.42 0.12
C TRP A 105 -9.63 7.38 -0.98
N ARG A 106 -8.36 7.17 -1.33
CA ARG A 106 -7.98 6.47 -2.56
C ARG A 106 -7.98 4.95 -2.44
N LEU A 107 -7.55 4.40 -1.31
CA LEU A 107 -7.43 2.94 -1.15
C LEU A 107 -8.77 2.21 -1.20
N PRO A 108 -9.86 2.71 -0.59
CA PRO A 108 -11.19 2.07 -0.74
C PRO A 108 -11.67 2.01 -2.19
N LEU A 109 -11.29 2.99 -3.02
CA LEU A 109 -11.62 3.01 -4.45
C LEU A 109 -10.80 1.98 -5.25
N GLU A 110 -9.55 1.74 -4.85
CA GLU A 110 -8.70 0.71 -5.47
C GLU A 110 -9.18 -0.71 -5.10
N PHE A 111 -9.65 -0.89 -3.86
CA PHE A 111 -10.01 -2.18 -3.31
C PHE A 111 -11.47 -2.25 -2.84
N PRO A 112 -12.46 -2.03 -3.72
CA PRO A 112 -13.87 -1.99 -3.33
C PRO A 112 -14.35 -3.31 -2.72
N GLN A 113 -13.76 -4.44 -3.13
CA GLN A 113 -14.10 -5.78 -2.65
C GLN A 113 -13.49 -6.12 -1.27
N HIS A 114 -12.54 -5.34 -0.77
CA HIS A 114 -11.82 -5.63 0.48
C HIS A 114 -12.42 -4.96 1.72
N GLN A 115 -13.51 -4.20 1.55
CA GLN A 115 -14.24 -3.55 2.65
C GLN A 115 -13.29 -2.78 3.58
N LEU A 116 -12.50 -1.85 3.02
CA LEU A 116 -11.56 -1.03 3.78
C LEU A 116 -12.31 -0.03 4.67
N THR A 117 -12.81 -0.51 5.79
CA THR A 117 -13.65 0.22 6.74
C THR A 117 -13.01 0.22 8.12
N PRO A 118 -13.41 1.14 9.02
CA PRO A 118 -12.95 1.14 10.40
C PRO A 118 -13.22 -0.18 11.14
N ALA A 119 -14.33 -0.87 10.82
CA ALA A 119 -14.65 -2.19 11.38
C ALA A 119 -13.59 -3.25 11.07
N ASN A 120 -12.85 -3.08 9.97
CA ASN A 120 -11.78 -3.95 9.52
C ASN A 120 -10.39 -3.37 9.81
N GLY A 121 -10.27 -2.43 10.76
CA GLY A 121 -9.02 -1.82 11.18
C GLY A 121 -8.44 -0.80 10.21
N TRP A 122 -9.15 -0.46 9.12
CA TRP A 122 -8.78 0.61 8.19
C TRP A 122 -9.30 1.95 8.70
N THR A 123 -8.74 2.42 9.81
CA THR A 123 -9.13 3.69 10.43
C THR A 123 -8.19 4.83 10.00
N PRO A 124 -8.60 6.11 10.14
CA PRO A 124 -7.70 7.24 9.97
C PRO A 124 -6.42 7.12 10.79
N GLU A 125 -6.52 6.65 12.04
CA GLU A 125 -5.37 6.46 12.94
C GLU A 125 -4.40 5.41 12.42
N PHE A 126 -4.91 4.34 11.79
CA PHE A 126 -4.06 3.33 11.14
C PHE A 126 -3.27 3.94 9.97
N TYR A 127 -3.89 4.76 9.14
CA TYR A 127 -3.20 5.45 8.05
C TYR A 127 -2.16 6.44 8.56
N SER A 128 -2.52 7.29 9.52
CA SER A 128 -1.59 8.26 10.13
C SER A 128 -0.40 7.54 10.79
N TRP A 129 -0.65 6.42 11.49
CA TRP A 129 0.40 5.60 12.05
C TRP A 129 1.31 5.00 10.96
N ALA A 130 0.73 4.46 9.88
CA ALA A 130 1.50 3.87 8.78
C ALA A 130 2.40 4.92 8.10
N VAL A 131 1.88 6.13 7.89
CA VAL A 131 2.62 7.28 7.36
C VAL A 131 3.75 7.70 8.29
N ALA A 132 3.51 7.77 9.61
CA ALA A 132 4.52 8.12 10.60
C ALA A 132 5.63 7.05 10.71
N ARG A 133 5.28 5.77 10.54
CA ARG A 133 6.22 4.65 10.65
C ARG A 133 7.04 4.42 9.38
N ALA A 134 6.53 4.80 8.21
CA ALA A 134 7.18 4.57 6.92
C ALA A 134 8.61 5.16 6.79
N PRO A 135 8.91 6.40 7.23
CA PRO A 135 10.27 6.93 7.22
C PRO A 135 11.26 6.07 7.99
N GLU A 136 10.86 5.44 9.10
CA GLU A 136 11.77 4.61 9.90
C GLU A 136 12.09 3.28 9.22
N HIS A 137 11.29 2.85 8.24
CA HIS A 137 11.39 1.54 7.60
C HIS A 137 11.97 1.60 6.18
N PHE A 138 11.73 2.67 5.43
CA PHE A 138 12.11 2.78 4.01
C PHE A 138 13.30 3.73 3.73
N VAL A 139 13.99 4.19 4.77
CA VAL A 139 15.22 5.02 4.64
C VAL A 139 16.42 4.21 4.13
#